data_AF-A0A1H8GA67-F1
#
_entry.id   AF-A0A1H8GA67-F1
#
_cell.length_a   1.000
_cell.length_b   1.000
_cell.length_c   1.000
_cell.angle_alpha   90.00
_cell.angle_beta   90.00
_cell.angle_gamma   90.00
#
_symmetry.space_group_name_H-M   'P 1'
#
loop_
_entity.id
_entity.type
_entity.pdbx_description
1 polymer ?
#
loop_
_entity_poly.entity_id
_entity_poly.type
_entity_poly.pdbx_seq_one_letter_code
_entity_poly.pdbx_strand_id
1 'polypeptide(L)'
;MKRPGKGFFLSALMSLALALPCQAFAGIDVEDGYGDIMQSLLQSDADMFADAIQARLKAGSYPYVRGARLRSLRAATRGATIARFEYRYAKNGVEAVRVYHARSGHSIDRMLGKFNREGTSSSESAETTPVAEDADIRTDFSERIYYPADTASNIRVAKLPPKPDSKIDAVHTGEVTSSGEPRIIHGVDAELKILRRIEYDIEDGIVPRGGEITGHVSQAVCPSCSQALDAFTQKFDVHGKVYQLNTAKAIGGPAPSAERLASNRSSQALAESRKAAVGRQIDPDGASPSIRSWSEDASYMARLEAEEAVEGTASAAGCDP
;
A
#
# COMPACT_ATOMS: atom_id res chain seq x y z
N MET A 1 0.47 73.44 29.41
CA MET A 1 1.30 72.26 29.08
C MET A 1 0.73 71.04 29.82
N LYS A 2 0.45 69.94 29.10
CA LYS A 2 0.46 68.49 29.47
C LYS A 2 -0.21 68.05 30.81
N ARG A 3 -1.08 67.04 30.95
CA ARG A 3 -1.74 65.98 30.14
C ARG A 3 -2.81 65.35 31.07
N PRO A 4 -3.99 64.89 30.61
CA PRO A 4 -4.82 63.97 31.39
C PRO A 4 -4.48 62.50 31.06
N GLY A 5 -4.68 61.64 32.06
CA GLY A 5 -4.32 60.23 32.09
C GLY A 5 -5.13 59.35 31.13
N LYS A 6 -4.48 58.29 30.64
CA LYS A 6 -5.03 57.27 29.75
C LYS A 6 -5.89 56.29 30.55
N GLY A 7 -7.18 56.20 30.22
CA GLY A 7 -8.04 55.08 30.60
C GLY A 7 -7.87 53.91 29.63
N PHE A 8 -7.55 52.73 30.16
CA PHE A 8 -7.42 51.47 29.44
C PHE A 8 -8.79 51.01 28.92
N PHE A 9 -8.91 50.78 27.61
CA PHE A 9 -9.99 49.99 27.02
C PHE A 9 -9.60 48.51 27.11
N LEU A 10 -10.32 47.73 27.93
CA LEU A 10 -10.28 46.27 27.88
C LEU A 10 -11.11 45.83 26.65
N SER A 11 -10.44 45.31 25.62
CA SER A 11 -11.09 44.65 24.50
C SER A 11 -11.24 43.17 24.84
N ALA A 12 -12.48 42.73 25.06
CA ALA A 12 -12.82 41.33 25.24
C ALA A 12 -12.74 40.61 23.88
N LEU A 13 -11.67 39.85 23.67
CA LEU A 13 -11.58 38.90 22.55
C LEU A 13 -12.52 37.73 22.85
N MET A 14 -13.67 37.73 22.18
CA MET A 14 -14.62 36.63 22.18
C MET A 14 -14.10 35.57 21.20
N SER A 15 -13.37 34.57 21.72
CA SER A 15 -12.90 33.42 20.94
C SER A 15 -14.09 32.56 20.52
N LEU A 16 -14.51 32.71 19.26
CA LEU A 16 -15.48 31.84 18.60
C LEU A 16 -14.80 30.50 18.31
N ALA A 17 -14.97 29.52 19.20
CA ALA A 17 -14.53 28.16 18.98
C ALA A 17 -15.41 27.53 17.88
N LEU A 18 -14.86 27.43 16.67
CA LEU A 18 -15.42 26.62 15.59
C LEU A 18 -15.35 25.15 16.00
N ALA A 19 -16.45 24.63 16.54
CA ALA A 19 -16.65 23.20 16.71
C ALA A 19 -16.79 22.57 15.32
N LEU A 20 -15.70 21.98 14.82
CA LEU A 20 -15.75 21.11 13.66
C LEU A 20 -16.63 19.90 14.03
N PRO A 21 -17.62 19.52 13.18
CA PRO A 21 -18.41 18.34 13.41
C PRO A 21 -17.49 17.12 13.37
N CYS A 22 -17.34 16.45 14.50
CA CYS A 22 -16.76 15.12 14.58
C CYS A 22 -17.70 14.19 13.81
N GLN A 23 -17.44 13.98 12.52
CA GLN A 23 -18.09 12.92 11.77
C GLN A 23 -17.61 11.61 12.39
N ALA A 24 -18.52 10.91 13.08
CA ALA A 24 -18.28 9.57 13.55
C ALA A 24 -18.21 8.65 12.32
N PHE A 25 -17.01 8.45 11.78
CA PHE A 25 -16.80 7.44 10.75
C PHE A 25 -16.93 6.05 11.38
N ALA A 26 -17.76 5.20 10.78
CA ALA A 26 -18.19 3.92 11.38
C ALA A 26 -17.27 2.73 11.05
N GLY A 27 -16.12 2.94 10.41
CA GLY A 27 -15.21 1.87 10.00
C GLY A 27 -14.22 2.29 8.93
N ILE A 28 -13.53 1.29 8.36
CA ILE A 28 -12.77 1.44 7.12
C ILE A 28 -13.58 0.81 6.00
N ASP A 29 -14.10 1.62 5.08
CA ASP A 29 -14.91 1.14 3.95
C ASP A 29 -14.02 0.66 2.81
N VAL A 30 -14.33 -0.51 2.24
CA VAL A 30 -13.66 -1.02 1.02
C VAL A 30 -14.51 -0.71 -0.20
N GLU A 31 -14.01 0.16 -1.07
CA GLU A 31 -14.73 0.67 -2.24
C GLU A 31 -13.99 0.33 -3.54
N ASP A 32 -14.72 0.31 -4.65
CA ASP A 32 -14.12 0.14 -5.98
C ASP A 32 -13.40 1.44 -6.38
N GLY A 33 -12.09 1.40 -6.46
CA GLY A 33 -11.28 2.52 -6.96
C GLY A 33 -11.13 2.48 -8.47
N TYR A 34 -10.89 3.64 -9.08
CA TYR A 34 -10.66 3.82 -10.51
C TYR A 34 -10.02 5.18 -10.80
N GLY A 35 -9.65 5.41 -12.06
CA GLY A 35 -9.12 6.70 -12.52
C GLY A 35 -7.60 6.76 -12.56
N ASP A 36 -7.09 7.91 -13.00
CA ASP A 36 -5.69 8.10 -13.33
C ASP A 36 -4.82 8.27 -12.08
N ILE A 37 -5.32 8.90 -11.02
CA ILE A 37 -4.64 8.98 -9.73
C ILE A 37 -4.36 7.59 -9.16
N MET A 38 -5.38 6.73 -9.08
CA MET A 38 -5.22 5.39 -8.51
C MET A 38 -4.21 4.55 -9.31
N GLN A 39 -4.29 4.62 -10.64
CA GLN A 39 -3.35 3.93 -11.52
C GLN A 39 -1.92 4.45 -11.33
N SER A 40 -1.75 5.77 -11.26
CA SER A 40 -0.46 6.42 -11.12
C SER A 40 0.22 6.09 -9.79
N LEU A 41 -0.53 6.14 -8.69
CA LEU A 41 -0.07 5.76 -7.35
C LEU A 41 0.46 4.32 -7.33
N LEU A 42 -0.37 3.38 -7.79
CA LEU A 42 -0.03 1.96 -7.78
C LEU A 42 1.04 1.60 -8.81
N GLN A 43 1.12 2.33 -9.93
CA GLN A 43 2.17 2.15 -10.92
C GLN A 43 3.52 2.63 -10.39
N SER A 44 3.57 3.75 -9.67
CA SER A 44 4.83 4.23 -9.06
C SER A 44 5.39 3.20 -8.08
N ASP A 45 4.55 2.64 -7.20
CA ASP A 45 4.98 1.59 -6.26
C ASP A 45 5.38 0.28 -6.98
N ALA A 46 4.68 -0.08 -8.06
CA ALA A 46 5.03 -1.23 -8.89
C ALA A 46 6.38 -1.05 -9.59
N ASP A 47 6.66 0.16 -10.09
CA ASP A 47 7.93 0.54 -10.70
C ASP A 47 9.08 0.44 -9.70
N MET A 48 8.90 0.95 -8.47
CA MET A 48 9.91 0.82 -7.41
C MET A 48 10.21 -0.63 -7.09
N PHE A 49 9.20 -1.51 -7.10
CA PHE A 49 9.43 -2.93 -6.90
C PHE A 49 10.21 -3.57 -8.06
N ALA A 50 9.90 -3.20 -9.31
CA ALA A 50 10.66 -3.68 -10.46
C ALA A 50 12.11 -3.18 -10.44
N ASP A 51 12.33 -1.91 -10.07
CA ASP A 51 13.66 -1.34 -9.87
C ASP A 51 14.42 -2.07 -8.75
N ALA A 52 13.76 -2.41 -7.64
CA ALA A 52 14.38 -3.18 -6.55
C ALA A 52 14.80 -4.60 -7.00
N ILE A 53 13.98 -5.28 -7.80
CA ILE A 53 14.32 -6.59 -8.39
C ILE A 53 15.55 -6.45 -9.29
N GLN A 54 15.57 -5.44 -10.15
CA GLN A 54 16.70 -5.18 -11.04
C GLN A 54 17.97 -4.86 -10.24
N ALA A 55 17.91 -3.99 -9.23
CA ALA A 55 19.04 -3.67 -8.37
C ALA A 55 19.59 -4.93 -7.68
N ARG A 56 18.69 -5.83 -7.20
CA ARG A 56 19.12 -7.09 -6.60
C ARG A 56 19.78 -8.04 -7.59
N LEU A 57 19.24 -8.15 -8.81
CA LEU A 57 19.84 -8.94 -9.89
C LEU A 57 21.27 -8.49 -10.18
N LYS A 58 21.53 -7.17 -10.22
CA LYS A 58 22.88 -6.62 -10.46
C LYS A 58 23.81 -6.78 -9.27
N ALA A 59 23.29 -6.76 -8.04
CA ALA A 59 24.08 -6.97 -6.84
C ALA A 59 24.43 -8.44 -6.56
N GLY A 60 23.81 -9.39 -7.27
CA GLY A 60 24.00 -10.83 -7.06
C GLY A 60 24.46 -11.58 -8.31
N SER A 61 24.58 -12.90 -8.16
CA SER A 61 24.86 -13.81 -9.27
C SER A 61 23.65 -14.71 -9.52
N TYR A 62 22.97 -14.48 -10.63
CA TYR A 62 21.76 -15.21 -11.03
C TYR A 62 21.85 -15.76 -12.47
N PRO A 63 22.84 -16.62 -12.75
CA PRO A 63 23.18 -17.02 -14.13
C PRO A 63 22.04 -17.73 -14.86
N TYR A 64 21.11 -18.33 -14.13
CA TYR A 64 19.98 -19.07 -14.71
C TYR A 64 18.72 -18.22 -14.91
N VAL A 65 18.70 -16.96 -14.46
CA VAL A 65 17.55 -16.05 -14.65
C VAL A 65 17.58 -15.49 -16.07
N ARG A 66 17.33 -16.35 -17.06
CA ARG A 66 17.30 -16.03 -18.48
C ARG A 66 16.13 -16.72 -19.19
N GLY A 67 15.81 -16.29 -20.41
CA GLY A 67 14.81 -16.94 -21.26
C GLY A 67 13.46 -17.14 -20.56
N ALA A 68 13.01 -18.39 -20.44
CA ALA A 68 11.74 -18.74 -19.80
C ALA A 68 11.68 -18.33 -18.31
N ARG A 69 12.79 -18.47 -17.58
CA ARG A 69 12.86 -18.12 -16.15
C ARG A 69 12.77 -16.61 -15.93
N LEU A 70 13.40 -15.82 -16.80
CA LEU A 70 13.24 -14.37 -16.79
C LEU A 70 11.78 -13.98 -17.09
N ARG A 71 11.11 -14.63 -18.04
CA ARG A 71 9.67 -14.41 -18.28
C ARG A 71 8.82 -14.73 -17.05
N SER A 72 9.13 -15.82 -16.33
CA SER A 72 8.44 -16.18 -15.09
C SER A 72 8.72 -15.19 -13.95
N LEU A 73 9.95 -14.71 -13.79
CA LEU A 73 10.29 -13.66 -12.82
C LEU A 73 9.53 -12.37 -13.13
N ARG A 74 9.53 -11.93 -14.39
CA ARG A 74 8.76 -10.77 -14.85
C ARG A 74 7.26 -10.97 -14.59
N ALA A 75 6.74 -12.17 -14.82
CA ALA A 75 5.35 -12.51 -14.53
C ALA A 75 5.02 -12.49 -13.03
N ALA A 76 5.91 -12.99 -12.18
CA ALA A 76 5.75 -12.93 -10.73
C ALA A 76 5.80 -11.48 -10.22
N THR A 77 6.71 -10.66 -10.76
CA THR A 77 6.88 -9.26 -10.36
C THR A 77 5.64 -8.42 -10.70
N ARG A 78 5.09 -8.57 -11.91
CA ARG A 78 3.84 -7.88 -12.30
C ARG A 78 2.58 -8.47 -11.66
N GLY A 79 2.65 -9.69 -11.14
CA GLY A 79 1.52 -10.37 -10.50
C GLY A 79 1.35 -10.04 -9.03
N ALA A 80 2.38 -9.52 -8.37
CA ALA A 80 2.32 -9.14 -6.96
C ALA A 80 1.28 -8.01 -6.75
N THR A 81 0.40 -8.18 -5.78
CA THR A 81 -0.44 -7.10 -5.24
C THR A 81 0.44 -5.99 -4.67
N ILE A 82 0.13 -4.75 -5.04
CA ILE A 82 0.72 -3.53 -4.52
C ILE A 82 -0.35 -2.82 -3.68
N ALA A 83 0.04 -2.33 -2.50
CA ALA A 83 -0.82 -1.53 -1.65
C ALA A 83 -0.09 -0.29 -1.15
N ARG A 84 -0.81 0.84 -1.12
CA ARG A 84 -0.33 2.12 -0.60
C ARG A 84 -1.38 2.69 0.35
N PHE A 85 -1.02 2.86 1.62
CA PHE A 85 -1.93 3.43 2.62
C PHE A 85 -1.36 4.74 3.16
N GLU A 86 -2.18 5.76 3.20
CA GLU A 86 -1.90 7.00 3.90
C GLU A 86 -2.58 6.95 5.26
N TYR A 87 -1.82 7.18 6.33
CA TYR A 87 -2.35 7.34 7.68
C TYR A 87 -2.25 8.82 8.06
N ARG A 88 -3.40 9.47 8.19
CA ARG A 88 -3.52 10.88 8.59
C ARG A 88 -3.79 10.95 10.09
N TYR A 89 -3.08 11.83 10.79
CA TYR A 89 -3.17 11.93 12.24
C TYR A 89 -2.71 13.29 12.77
N ALA A 90 -3.24 13.69 13.93
CA ALA A 90 -2.80 14.88 14.63
C ALA A 90 -1.65 14.54 15.61
N LYS A 91 -0.50 15.21 15.47
CA LYS A 91 0.62 15.14 16.43
C LYS A 91 0.92 16.53 16.97
N ASN A 92 0.75 16.71 18.28
CA ASN A 92 0.90 18.01 18.95
C ASN A 92 0.03 19.12 18.32
N GLY A 93 -1.20 18.77 17.88
CA GLY A 93 -2.12 19.72 17.23
C GLY A 93 -1.77 20.05 15.77
N VAL A 94 -0.78 19.38 15.18
CA VAL A 94 -0.42 19.54 13.76
C VAL A 94 -0.82 18.27 13.02
N GLU A 95 -1.57 18.43 11.93
CA GLU A 95 -1.90 17.34 11.02
C GLU A 95 -0.64 16.83 10.31
N ALA A 96 -0.49 15.51 10.30
CA ALA A 96 0.62 14.81 9.66
C ALA A 96 0.09 13.60 8.89
N VAL A 97 0.83 13.23 7.84
CA VAL A 97 0.53 12.05 7.03
C VAL A 97 1.77 11.16 7.00
N ARG A 98 1.55 9.86 7.17
CA ARG A 98 2.57 8.84 6.95
C ARG A 98 2.06 7.82 5.94
N VAL A 99 2.86 7.60 4.90
CA VAL A 99 2.55 6.74 3.76
C VAL A 99 3.30 5.42 3.90
N TYR A 100 2.56 4.34 3.72
CA TYR A 100 3.01 2.97 3.87
C TYR A 100 2.89 2.27 2.52
N HIS A 101 4.03 1.80 2.01
CA HIS A 101 4.11 1.14 0.69
C HIS A 101 4.41 -0.34 0.88
N ALA A 102 3.57 -1.23 0.36
CA ALA A 102 3.76 -2.66 0.49
C ALA A 102 3.50 -3.42 -0.81
N ARG A 103 4.10 -4.59 -0.86
CA ARG A 103 3.80 -5.61 -1.86
C ARG A 103 3.52 -6.95 -1.20
N SER A 104 2.69 -7.74 -1.86
CA SER A 104 2.46 -9.12 -1.47
C SER A 104 3.67 -10.02 -1.75
N GLY A 105 3.66 -11.20 -1.13
CA GLY A 105 4.63 -12.26 -1.37
C GLY A 105 5.90 -12.18 -0.51
N HIS A 106 6.86 -13.03 -0.86
CA HIS A 106 8.12 -13.23 -0.15
C HIS A 106 9.18 -12.19 -0.49
N SER A 107 10.31 -12.23 0.22
CA SER A 107 11.52 -11.49 -0.12
C SER A 107 11.90 -11.65 -1.60
N ILE A 108 12.44 -10.59 -2.21
CA ILE A 108 13.10 -10.62 -3.53
C ILE A 108 14.10 -11.78 -3.59
N ASP A 109 14.87 -12.03 -2.53
CA ASP A 109 15.84 -13.11 -2.50
C ASP A 109 15.21 -14.50 -2.62
N ARG A 110 14.11 -14.77 -1.90
CA ARG A 110 13.35 -16.02 -2.06
C ARG A 110 12.76 -16.12 -3.46
N MET A 111 12.26 -15.00 -4.01
CA MET A 111 11.74 -14.95 -5.37
C MET A 111 12.81 -15.26 -6.42
N LEU A 112 13.98 -14.63 -6.36
CA LEU A 112 15.07 -14.86 -7.30
C LEU A 112 15.69 -16.25 -7.13
N GLY A 113 15.84 -16.71 -5.88
CA GLY A 113 16.30 -18.05 -5.56
C GLY A 113 15.46 -19.13 -6.25
N LYS A 114 14.13 -18.98 -6.26
CA LYS A 114 13.21 -19.89 -6.98
C LYS A 114 13.54 -20.01 -8.47
N PHE A 115 13.89 -18.90 -9.12
CA PHE A 115 14.18 -18.89 -10.56
C PHE A 115 15.63 -19.21 -10.90
N ASN A 116 16.53 -19.19 -9.91
CA ASN A 116 17.96 -19.40 -10.09
C ASN A 116 18.45 -20.84 -9.79
N ARG A 117 17.56 -21.78 -9.45
CA ARG A 117 17.96 -23.19 -9.19
C ARG A 117 18.26 -23.95 -10.49
N GLU A 118 19.37 -24.67 -10.58
CA GLU A 118 19.64 -25.56 -11.72
C GLU A 118 18.70 -26.79 -11.68
N GLY A 119 18.07 -27.16 -12.81
CA GLY A 119 17.08 -28.27 -12.89
C GLY A 119 15.60 -27.86 -13.00
N THR A 120 14.72 -28.85 -13.21
CA THR A 120 13.31 -28.70 -13.64
C THR A 120 12.45 -27.93 -12.64
N SER A 121 11.63 -27.03 -13.20
CA SER A 121 10.60 -26.19 -12.58
C SER A 121 9.95 -26.79 -11.34
N SER A 122 10.28 -26.27 -10.16
CA SER A 122 9.52 -26.52 -8.94
C SER A 122 8.15 -25.83 -9.06
N SER A 123 7.15 -26.63 -9.43
CA SER A 123 5.73 -26.32 -9.26
C SER A 123 5.40 -26.41 -7.78
N GLU A 124 5.72 -25.36 -7.03
CA GLU A 124 5.16 -25.21 -5.68
C GLU A 124 3.86 -24.43 -5.76
N SER A 125 2.79 -25.19 -5.54
CA SER A 125 1.54 -24.79 -4.88
C SER A 125 1.77 -23.68 -3.87
N ALA A 126 0.88 -22.69 -3.87
CA ALA A 126 0.75 -21.61 -2.87
C ALA A 126 1.40 -21.99 -1.54
N GLU A 127 2.61 -21.47 -1.29
CA GLU A 127 3.46 -21.88 -0.19
C GLU A 127 2.79 -21.52 1.13
N THR A 128 2.55 -22.54 1.95
CA THR A 128 1.64 -22.58 3.10
C THR A 128 2.37 -22.43 4.43
N THR A 129 3.25 -21.44 4.56
CA THR A 129 3.90 -21.18 5.86
C THR A 129 3.01 -20.29 6.73
N PRO A 130 2.59 -20.75 7.93
CA PRO A 130 1.61 -20.07 8.78
C PRO A 130 2.15 -18.75 9.33
N VAL A 131 3.45 -18.65 9.53
CA VAL A 131 4.11 -17.44 9.99
C VAL A 131 5.22 -17.15 9.01
N ALA A 132 5.40 -15.87 8.69
CA ALA A 132 6.59 -15.37 8.07
C ALA A 132 7.82 -15.97 8.76
N GLU A 133 8.56 -16.88 8.10
CA GLU A 133 9.75 -17.47 8.70
C GLU A 133 10.71 -16.35 9.10
N ASP A 134 11.27 -16.38 10.33
CA ASP A 134 12.17 -15.34 10.82
C ASP A 134 13.30 -14.99 9.85
N ALA A 135 13.76 -15.99 9.09
CA ALA A 135 14.72 -15.83 8.01
C ALA A 135 14.16 -14.97 6.86
N ASP A 136 12.95 -15.24 6.37
CA ASP A 136 12.32 -14.47 5.30
C ASP A 136 11.93 -13.06 5.77
N ILE A 137 11.50 -12.88 7.02
CA ILE A 137 11.30 -11.55 7.63
C ILE A 137 12.60 -10.74 7.59
N ARG A 138 13.70 -11.34 8.07
CA ARG A 138 15.00 -10.68 8.13
C ARG A 138 15.52 -10.32 6.74
N THR A 139 15.39 -11.24 5.79
CA THR A 139 15.77 -11.01 4.40
C THR A 139 14.93 -9.91 3.78
N ASP A 140 13.60 -9.98 3.92
CA ASP A 140 12.70 -8.94 3.44
C ASP A 140 13.03 -7.57 4.06
N PHE A 141 13.32 -7.50 5.36
CA PHE A 141 13.76 -6.26 6.00
C PHE A 141 15.11 -5.75 5.47
N SER A 142 16.04 -6.64 5.15
CA SER A 142 17.35 -6.26 4.57
C SER A 142 17.25 -5.69 3.16
N GLU A 143 16.17 -6.00 2.43
CA GLU A 143 15.95 -5.53 1.05
C GLU A 143 15.66 -4.03 0.95
N ARG A 144 15.46 -3.32 2.07
CA ARG A 144 15.28 -1.86 2.07
C ARG A 144 16.39 -1.10 1.34
N ILE A 145 17.58 -1.68 1.22
CA ILE A 145 18.70 -1.10 0.46
C ILE A 145 18.42 -0.98 -1.05
N TYR A 146 17.44 -1.71 -1.57
CA TYR A 146 17.03 -1.69 -2.98
C TYR A 146 15.82 -0.77 -3.23
N TYR A 147 15.30 -0.14 -2.19
CA TYR A 147 14.18 0.79 -2.24
C TYR A 147 14.64 2.20 -1.88
N PRO A 148 13.83 3.24 -2.16
CA PRO A 148 14.09 4.58 -1.63
C PRO A 148 14.23 4.54 -0.11
N ALA A 149 15.14 5.34 0.44
CA ALA A 149 15.41 5.34 1.88
C ALA A 149 14.19 5.79 2.68
N ASP A 150 13.78 5.00 3.67
CA ASP A 150 12.65 5.32 4.55
C ASP A 150 12.82 6.69 5.22
N THR A 151 11.70 7.40 5.38
CA THR A 151 11.62 8.70 6.04
C THR A 151 10.60 8.67 7.18
N ALA A 152 10.45 9.79 7.89
CA ALA A 152 9.41 9.94 8.90
C ALA A 152 7.98 9.93 8.32
N SER A 153 7.81 10.19 7.02
CA SER A 153 6.49 10.30 6.37
C SER A 153 6.27 9.28 5.26
N ASN A 154 7.29 8.58 4.77
CA ASN A 154 7.16 7.57 3.72
C ASN A 154 8.04 6.39 4.04
N ILE A 155 7.46 5.19 4.11
CA ILE A 155 8.21 3.97 4.41
C ILE A 155 7.82 2.81 3.51
N ARG A 156 8.82 2.01 3.14
CA ARG A 156 8.58 0.69 2.58
C ARG A 156 8.27 -0.28 3.72
N VAL A 157 7.12 -0.93 3.65
CA VAL A 157 6.69 -1.88 4.66
C VAL A 157 7.30 -3.26 4.38
N ALA A 158 8.19 -3.66 5.27
CA ALA A 158 8.68 -5.04 5.35
C ALA A 158 7.65 -5.96 6.02
N LYS A 159 7.83 -7.25 5.82
CA LYS A 159 7.09 -8.30 6.53
C LYS A 159 7.39 -8.19 8.03
N LEU A 160 6.34 -8.25 8.83
CA LEU A 160 6.43 -8.26 10.30
C LEU A 160 5.65 -9.46 10.84
N PRO A 161 6.13 -10.08 11.94
CA PRO A 161 5.31 -11.04 12.66
C PRO A 161 4.12 -10.28 13.30
N PRO A 162 2.98 -10.96 13.54
CA PRO A 162 1.95 -10.38 14.39
C PRO A 162 2.52 -10.17 15.81
N LYS A 163 2.12 -9.08 16.47
CA LYS A 163 2.42 -8.91 17.91
C LYS A 163 1.64 -9.94 18.74
N PRO A 164 2.12 -10.32 19.95
CA PRO A 164 1.46 -11.35 20.78
C PRO A 164 -0.04 -11.10 21.04
N ASP A 165 -0.44 -9.84 21.20
CA ASP A 165 -1.83 -9.43 21.42
C ASP A 165 -2.46 -8.78 20.17
N SER A 166 -1.87 -9.02 19.00
CA SER A 166 -2.41 -8.52 17.74
C SER A 166 -3.72 -9.22 17.40
N LYS A 167 -4.69 -8.44 16.92
CA LYS A 167 -5.92 -8.95 16.28
C LYS A 167 -5.83 -8.86 14.76
N ILE A 168 -4.69 -8.39 14.23
CA ILE A 168 -4.40 -8.23 12.81
C ILE A 168 -3.74 -9.53 12.34
N ASP A 169 -4.56 -10.54 12.12
CA ASP A 169 -4.09 -11.84 11.69
C ASP A 169 -4.66 -12.27 10.34
N ALA A 170 -3.90 -13.13 9.66
CA ALA A 170 -4.42 -13.79 8.49
C ALA A 170 -5.34 -14.93 8.92
N VAL A 171 -6.52 -15.00 8.30
CA VAL A 171 -7.54 -15.97 8.66
C VAL A 171 -7.09 -17.37 8.24
N HIS A 172 -7.16 -18.32 9.18
CA HIS A 172 -6.98 -19.74 8.89
C HIS A 172 -8.13 -20.24 8.02
N THR A 173 -7.84 -20.94 6.93
CA THR A 173 -8.89 -21.48 6.04
C THR A 173 -9.51 -22.78 6.54
N GLY A 174 -9.11 -23.24 7.73
CA GLY A 174 -9.52 -24.54 8.29
C GLY A 174 -8.87 -25.75 7.60
N GLU A 175 -8.18 -25.53 6.48
CA GLU A 175 -7.31 -26.54 5.85
C GLU A 175 -6.03 -26.70 6.68
N VAL A 176 -5.45 -27.89 6.68
CA VAL A 176 -4.15 -28.15 7.32
C VAL A 176 -3.09 -28.45 6.26
N THR A 177 -1.84 -28.08 6.53
CA THR A 177 -0.69 -28.49 5.72
C THR A 177 -0.49 -30.01 5.82
N SER A 178 0.38 -30.56 4.97
CA SER A 178 0.77 -31.97 5.04
C SER A 178 1.42 -32.36 6.39
N SER A 179 1.85 -31.39 7.19
CA SER A 179 2.40 -31.57 8.54
C SER A 179 1.37 -31.42 9.66
N GLY A 180 0.09 -31.19 9.34
CA GLY A 180 -0.99 -31.05 10.32
C GLY A 180 -1.16 -29.65 10.91
N GLU A 181 -0.41 -28.65 10.42
CA GLU A 181 -0.51 -27.26 10.87
C GLU A 181 -1.63 -26.52 10.14
N PRO A 182 -2.39 -25.62 10.78
CA PRO A 182 -3.39 -24.81 10.10
C PRO A 182 -2.80 -24.03 8.92
N ARG A 183 -3.39 -24.20 7.75
CA ARG A 183 -3.03 -23.47 6.54
C ARG A 183 -3.48 -22.02 6.71
N ILE A 184 -2.50 -21.12 6.74
CA ILE A 184 -2.75 -19.69 6.56
C ILE A 184 -2.57 -19.40 5.08
N ILE A 185 -3.66 -19.04 4.43
CA ILE A 185 -3.63 -18.43 3.11
C ILE A 185 -3.54 -16.91 3.36
N HIS A 186 -2.76 -16.17 2.55
CA HIS A 186 -2.70 -14.70 2.60
C HIS A 186 -1.92 -14.04 3.77
N GLY A 187 -1.08 -14.78 4.51
CA GLY A 187 -0.24 -14.21 5.60
C GLY A 187 0.81 -13.18 5.17
N VAL A 188 0.99 -12.98 3.87
CA VAL A 188 2.00 -12.09 3.27
C VAL A 188 1.37 -11.08 2.30
N ASP A 189 0.06 -10.86 2.41
CA ASP A 189 -0.66 -9.87 1.62
C ASP A 189 -0.19 -8.44 1.96
N ALA A 190 -0.29 -7.54 0.98
CA ALA A 190 0.29 -6.21 1.07
C ALA A 190 -0.43 -5.38 2.15
N GLU A 191 -1.76 -5.48 2.19
CA GLU A 191 -2.65 -4.81 3.13
C GLU A 191 -2.35 -5.27 4.56
N LEU A 192 -2.23 -6.58 4.78
CA LEU A 192 -1.93 -7.13 6.11
C LEU A 192 -0.56 -6.68 6.62
N LYS A 193 0.46 -6.63 5.75
CA LYS A 193 1.78 -6.09 6.11
C LYS A 193 1.68 -4.63 6.55
N ILE A 194 0.94 -3.81 5.80
CA ILE A 194 0.71 -2.40 6.14
C ILE A 194 0.02 -2.28 7.50
N LEU A 195 -1.10 -2.97 7.71
CA LEU A 195 -1.86 -2.88 8.97
C LEU A 195 -1.01 -3.28 10.17
N ARG A 196 -0.23 -4.36 10.05
CA ARG A 196 0.75 -4.74 11.09
C ARG A 196 1.75 -3.63 11.32
N ARG A 197 2.29 -3.00 10.27
CA ARG A 197 3.25 -1.91 10.44
C ARG A 197 2.65 -0.69 11.12
N ILE A 198 1.41 -0.33 10.79
CA ILE A 198 0.72 0.78 11.47
C ILE A 198 0.47 0.41 12.95
N GLU A 199 0.08 -0.84 13.25
CA GLU A 199 -0.02 -1.31 14.64
C GLU A 199 1.30 -1.16 15.41
N TYR A 200 2.43 -1.56 14.82
CA TYR A 200 3.75 -1.33 15.41
C TYR A 200 4.02 0.16 15.63
N ASP A 201 3.83 0.99 14.60
CA ASP A 201 4.10 2.43 14.69
C ASP A 201 3.17 3.12 15.73
N ILE A 202 1.94 2.64 15.91
CA ILE A 202 1.01 3.11 16.96
C ILE A 202 1.49 2.72 18.35
N GLU A 203 1.75 1.43 18.55
CA GLU A 203 2.10 0.90 19.88
C GLU A 203 3.50 1.37 20.33
N ASP A 204 4.40 1.61 19.39
CA ASP A 204 5.74 2.14 19.65
C ASP A 204 5.74 3.69 19.76
N GLY A 205 4.58 4.34 19.64
CA GLY A 205 4.42 5.79 19.83
C GLY A 205 4.96 6.67 18.69
N ILE A 206 5.21 6.08 17.52
CA ILE A 206 5.67 6.80 16.33
C ILE A 206 4.54 7.65 15.76
N VAL A 207 3.35 7.07 15.64
CA VAL A 207 2.08 7.73 15.28
C VAL A 207 1.04 7.51 16.38
N PRO A 208 0.08 8.42 16.58
CA PRO A 208 -0.98 8.25 17.56
C PRO A 208 -2.11 7.35 17.01
N ARG A 209 -2.96 6.88 17.93
CA ARG A 209 -4.24 6.22 17.62
C ARG A 209 -5.28 7.23 17.13
N GLY A 210 -6.41 6.74 16.63
CA GLY A 210 -7.54 7.60 16.25
C GLY A 210 -7.37 8.32 14.90
N GLY A 211 -6.43 7.89 14.07
CA GLY A 211 -6.19 8.50 12.75
C GLY A 211 -7.17 8.03 11.67
N GLU A 212 -6.94 8.51 10.45
CA GLU A 212 -7.71 8.16 9.25
C GLU A 212 -6.81 7.44 8.23
N ILE A 213 -7.32 6.40 7.57
CA ILE A 213 -6.65 5.67 6.49
C ILE A 213 -7.28 6.00 5.14
N THR A 214 -6.45 6.34 4.16
CA THR A 214 -6.79 6.24 2.74
C THR A 214 -5.89 5.20 2.07
N GLY A 215 -6.44 4.04 1.73
CA GLY A 215 -5.72 2.93 1.11
C GLY A 215 -6.01 2.80 -0.39
N HIS A 216 -5.01 2.35 -1.15
CA HIS A 216 -5.15 1.98 -2.56
C HIS A 216 -4.52 0.60 -2.76
N VAL A 217 -5.24 -0.32 -3.39
CA VAL A 217 -4.81 -1.71 -3.59
C VAL A 217 -4.99 -2.11 -5.05
N SER A 218 -3.95 -2.72 -5.64
CA SER A 218 -3.94 -3.08 -7.06
C SER A 218 -4.80 -4.30 -7.42
N GLN A 219 -5.45 -4.92 -6.44
CA GLN A 219 -6.32 -6.09 -6.57
C GLN A 219 -7.48 -5.96 -5.58
N ALA A 220 -8.49 -6.83 -5.72
CA ALA A 220 -9.56 -6.93 -4.74
C ALA A 220 -9.00 -7.37 -3.38
N VAL A 221 -9.42 -6.69 -2.32
CA VAL A 221 -9.08 -7.01 -0.93
C VAL A 221 -9.66 -8.39 -0.60
N CYS A 222 -8.82 -9.29 -0.09
CA CYS A 222 -9.24 -10.64 0.25
C CYS A 222 -10.04 -10.65 1.57
N PRO A 223 -10.88 -11.68 1.82
CA PRO A 223 -11.70 -11.74 3.03
C PRO A 223 -10.93 -11.64 4.35
N SER A 224 -9.69 -12.15 4.40
CA SER A 224 -8.84 -12.02 5.59
C SER A 224 -8.34 -10.58 5.80
N CYS A 225 -8.00 -9.88 4.73
CA CYS A 225 -7.60 -8.47 4.81
C CYS A 225 -8.80 -7.58 5.21
N SER A 226 -10.02 -7.87 4.74
CA SER A 226 -11.23 -7.18 5.19
C SER A 226 -11.46 -7.36 6.69
N GLN A 227 -11.38 -8.60 7.21
CA GLN A 227 -11.49 -8.85 8.65
C GLN A 227 -10.37 -8.15 9.45
N ALA A 228 -9.16 -8.09 8.90
CA ALA A 228 -8.05 -7.38 9.53
C ALA A 228 -8.31 -5.86 9.60
N LEU A 229 -8.95 -5.26 8.58
CA LEU A 229 -9.37 -3.84 8.60
C LEU A 229 -10.43 -3.58 9.68
N ASP A 230 -11.40 -4.48 9.83
CA ASP A 230 -12.41 -4.36 10.89
C ASP A 230 -11.78 -4.46 12.28
N ALA A 231 -10.91 -5.45 12.49
CA ALA A 231 -10.17 -5.62 13.74
C ALA A 231 -9.26 -4.42 14.02
N PHE A 232 -8.65 -3.84 12.99
CA PHE A 232 -7.81 -2.65 13.10
C PHE A 232 -8.62 -1.44 13.59
N THR A 233 -9.79 -1.21 12.98
CA THR A 233 -10.73 -0.17 13.37
C THR A 233 -11.11 -0.30 14.84
N GLN A 234 -11.58 -1.49 15.25
CA GLN A 234 -12.00 -1.76 16.63
C GLN A 234 -10.86 -1.60 17.64
N LYS A 235 -9.65 -2.06 17.29
CA LYS A 235 -8.50 -2.00 18.19
C LYS A 235 -7.93 -0.61 18.30
N PHE A 236 -7.86 0.19 17.24
CA PHE A 236 -7.10 1.44 17.22
C PHE A 236 -7.92 2.72 17.04
N ASP A 237 -9.25 2.60 16.90
CA ASP A 237 -10.16 3.72 16.63
C ASP A 237 -9.84 4.43 15.31
N VAL A 238 -9.34 3.67 14.34
CA VAL A 238 -8.96 4.18 13.02
C VAL A 238 -10.10 3.96 12.05
N HIS A 239 -10.36 4.94 11.22
CA HIS A 239 -11.44 4.91 10.21
C HIS A 239 -10.91 5.32 8.83
N GLY A 240 -11.74 5.22 7.80
CA GLY A 240 -11.42 5.79 6.49
C GLY A 240 -11.86 4.91 5.33
N LYS A 241 -11.07 4.88 4.26
CA LYS A 241 -11.42 4.20 3.01
C LYS A 241 -10.26 3.43 2.42
N VAL A 242 -10.54 2.29 1.82
CA VAL A 242 -9.60 1.50 1.02
C VAL A 242 -10.20 1.27 -0.36
N TYR A 243 -9.55 1.82 -1.37
CA TYR A 243 -9.91 1.67 -2.77
C TYR A 243 -9.21 0.44 -3.37
N GLN A 244 -9.97 -0.43 -4.01
CA GLN A 244 -9.46 -1.64 -4.66
C GLN A 244 -9.67 -1.62 -6.18
N LEU A 245 -8.70 -2.17 -6.93
CA LEU A 245 -8.86 -2.45 -8.35
C LEU A 245 -9.40 -3.85 -8.57
N ASN A 246 -10.60 -3.95 -9.14
CA ASN A 246 -11.21 -5.24 -9.42
C ASN A 246 -10.71 -5.82 -10.75
N THR A 247 -10.46 -7.12 -10.73
CA THR A 247 -10.09 -7.90 -11.93
C THR A 247 -11.19 -8.88 -12.36
N ALA A 248 -12.27 -8.98 -11.58
CA ALA A 248 -13.32 -9.96 -11.81
C ALA A 248 -14.12 -9.61 -13.07
N LYS A 249 -14.08 -10.52 -14.06
CA LYS A 249 -15.15 -10.59 -15.06
C LYS A 249 -16.40 -11.08 -14.33
N ALA A 250 -17.49 -10.33 -14.42
CA ALA A 250 -18.78 -10.81 -13.94
C ALA A 250 -19.14 -12.09 -14.70
N ILE A 251 -19.06 -13.24 -14.04
CA ILE A 251 -19.55 -14.51 -14.58
C ILE A 251 -20.83 -14.84 -13.82
N GLY A 252 -21.98 -14.72 -14.49
CA GLY A 252 -23.27 -15.21 -13.98
C GLY A 252 -23.91 -14.40 -12.85
N GLY A 253 -23.67 -13.08 -12.79
CA GLY A 253 -24.31 -12.17 -11.82
C GLY A 253 -25.09 -11.03 -12.48
N PRO A 254 -25.72 -10.15 -11.69
CA PRO A 254 -26.27 -8.89 -12.19
C PRO A 254 -25.18 -8.09 -12.92
N ALA A 255 -25.60 -7.22 -13.84
CA ALA A 255 -24.68 -6.36 -14.55
C ALA A 255 -23.82 -5.55 -13.55
N PRO A 256 -22.49 -5.47 -13.76
CA PRO A 256 -21.62 -4.71 -12.86
C PRO A 256 -22.01 -3.23 -12.87
N SER A 257 -21.83 -2.55 -11.71
CA SER A 257 -22.05 -1.10 -11.61
C SER A 257 -21.08 -0.31 -12.50
N ALA A 258 -21.36 0.97 -12.71
CA ALA A 258 -20.50 1.85 -13.49
C ALA A 258 -19.10 1.97 -12.86
N GLU A 259 -19.05 2.07 -11.53
CA GLU A 259 -17.82 2.13 -10.72
C GLU A 259 -17.02 0.83 -10.86
N ARG A 260 -17.68 -0.32 -10.78
CA ARG A 260 -17.04 -1.64 -10.99
C ARG A 260 -16.45 -1.75 -12.40
N LEU A 261 -17.15 -1.27 -13.42
CA LEU A 261 -16.64 -1.25 -14.79
C LEU A 261 -15.44 -0.30 -14.94
N ALA A 262 -15.48 0.88 -14.31
CA ALA A 262 -14.35 1.81 -14.31
C ALA A 262 -13.13 1.23 -13.56
N SER A 263 -13.36 0.55 -12.45
CA SER A 263 -12.34 -0.17 -11.68
C SER A 263 -11.69 -1.28 -12.51
N ASN A 264 -12.50 -2.08 -13.22
CA ASN A 264 -12.01 -3.11 -14.14
C ASN A 264 -11.13 -2.54 -15.26
N ARG A 265 -11.52 -1.40 -15.86
CA ARG A 265 -10.71 -0.71 -16.88
C ARG A 265 -9.38 -0.22 -16.30
N SER A 266 -9.42 0.40 -15.13
CA SER A 266 -8.22 0.90 -14.44
C SER A 266 -7.27 -0.25 -14.06
N SER A 267 -7.83 -1.39 -13.63
CA SER A 267 -7.07 -2.61 -13.37
C SER A 267 -6.37 -3.15 -14.61
N GLN A 268 -7.08 -3.18 -15.75
CA GLN A 268 -6.48 -3.61 -17.03
C GLN A 268 -5.36 -2.66 -17.47
N ALA A 269 -5.59 -1.35 -17.42
CA ALA A 269 -4.61 -0.34 -17.78
C ALA A 269 -3.35 -0.43 -16.90
N LEU A 270 -3.52 -0.60 -15.58
CA LEU A 270 -2.42 -0.84 -14.66
C LEU A 270 -1.66 -2.14 -15.02
N ALA A 271 -2.38 -3.23 -15.32
CA ALA A 271 -1.74 -4.51 -15.69
C ALA A 271 -0.90 -4.40 -16.98
N GLU A 272 -1.39 -3.64 -17.96
CA GLU A 272 -0.67 -3.34 -19.21
C GLU A 272 0.56 -2.47 -18.96
N SER A 273 0.41 -1.41 -18.17
CA SER A 273 1.51 -0.51 -17.79
C SER A 273 2.62 -1.26 -17.04
N ARG A 274 2.25 -2.06 -16.02
CA ARG A 274 3.20 -2.91 -15.27
C ARG A 274 3.90 -3.93 -16.16
N LYS A 275 3.20 -4.54 -17.12
CA LYS A 275 3.81 -5.46 -18.08
C LYS A 275 4.87 -4.75 -18.93
N ALA A 276 4.57 -3.54 -19.40
CA ALA A 276 5.50 -2.74 -20.19
C ALA A 276 6.72 -2.30 -19.35
N ALA A 277 6.50 -1.78 -18.13
CA ALA A 277 7.56 -1.33 -17.22
C ALA A 277 8.52 -2.46 -16.85
N VAL A 278 8.00 -3.58 -16.34
CA VAL A 278 8.79 -4.77 -15.98
C VAL A 278 9.57 -5.32 -17.16
N GLY A 279 9.00 -5.28 -18.37
CA GLY A 279 9.68 -5.72 -19.59
C GLY A 279 10.91 -4.87 -19.94
N ARG A 280 10.89 -3.58 -19.59
CA ARG A 280 11.99 -2.64 -19.80
C ARG A 280 13.00 -2.65 -18.64
N GLN A 281 12.54 -2.71 -17.40
CA GLN A 281 13.39 -2.54 -16.21
C GLN A 281 14.15 -3.81 -15.81
N ILE A 282 13.49 -4.97 -15.87
CA ILE A 282 14.08 -6.21 -15.34
C ILE A 282 14.82 -6.91 -16.46
N ASP A 283 16.12 -6.64 -16.57
CA ASP A 283 17.02 -7.21 -17.55
C ASP A 283 18.36 -7.57 -16.88
N PRO A 284 18.71 -8.86 -16.76
CA PRO A 284 19.98 -9.29 -16.16
C PRO A 284 21.21 -8.61 -16.78
N ASP A 285 21.15 -8.33 -18.09
CA ASP A 285 22.24 -7.72 -18.84
C ASP A 285 22.12 -6.17 -18.88
N GLY A 286 20.98 -5.62 -18.46
CA GLY A 286 20.69 -4.19 -18.40
C GLY A 286 21.44 -3.44 -17.28
N ALA A 287 21.37 -2.11 -17.26
CA ALA A 287 22.01 -1.30 -16.23
C ALA A 287 21.35 -1.46 -14.85
N SER A 288 22.08 -1.10 -13.79
CA SER A 288 21.47 -0.89 -12.47
C SER A 288 20.55 0.32 -12.52
N PRO A 289 19.37 0.27 -11.88
CA PRO A 289 18.47 1.41 -11.87
C PRO A 289 19.01 2.48 -10.91
N SER A 290 18.68 3.73 -11.19
CA SER A 290 18.79 4.79 -10.18
C SER A 290 17.69 4.59 -9.15
N ILE A 291 18.07 4.42 -7.88
CA ILE A 291 17.08 4.37 -6.80
C ILE A 291 16.40 5.73 -6.71
N ARG A 292 15.08 5.75 -6.92
CA ARG A 292 14.24 6.96 -6.86
C ARG A 292 14.16 7.51 -5.43
N SER A 293 13.80 8.77 -5.27
CA SER A 293 13.43 9.33 -3.97
C SER A 293 11.92 9.30 -3.75
N TRP A 294 11.44 9.13 -2.52
CA TRP A 294 10.01 9.27 -2.20
C TRP A 294 9.44 10.64 -2.60
N SER A 295 10.27 11.68 -2.59
CA SER A 295 9.88 13.08 -2.87
C SER A 295 9.60 13.39 -4.33
N GLU A 296 10.21 12.65 -5.26
CA GLU A 296 9.90 12.79 -6.70
C GLU A 296 8.46 12.33 -6.99
N ASP A 297 7.96 11.32 -6.27
CA ASP A 297 6.58 10.88 -6.35
C ASP A 297 5.61 11.80 -5.61
N ALA A 298 5.97 12.31 -4.42
CA ALA A 298 5.12 13.26 -3.69
C ALA A 298 4.83 14.55 -4.49
N SER A 299 5.83 15.04 -5.23
CA SER A 299 5.68 16.22 -6.09
C SER A 299 4.83 15.94 -7.34
N TYR A 300 4.91 14.72 -7.88
CA TYR A 300 4.08 14.28 -9.00
C TYR A 300 2.61 14.09 -8.57
N MET A 301 2.38 13.54 -7.38
CA MET A 301 1.04 13.34 -6.83
C MET A 301 0.35 14.64 -6.44
N ALA A 302 1.05 15.56 -5.78
CA ALA A 302 0.51 16.88 -5.45
C ALA A 302 0.06 17.65 -6.71
N ARG A 303 0.70 17.38 -7.86
CA ARG A 303 0.28 17.94 -9.15
C ARG A 303 -0.98 17.28 -9.70
N LEU A 304 -1.07 15.94 -9.67
CA LEU A 304 -2.27 15.23 -10.14
C LEU A 304 -3.51 15.56 -9.30
N GLU A 305 -3.35 15.62 -7.97
CA GLU A 305 -4.43 16.03 -7.06
C GLU A 305 -4.88 17.48 -7.32
N ALA A 306 -3.95 18.38 -7.60
CA ALA A 306 -4.27 19.76 -7.97
C ALA A 306 -5.01 19.83 -9.33
N GLU A 307 -4.67 18.98 -10.30
CA GLU A 307 -5.33 18.89 -11.60
C GLU A 307 -6.77 18.34 -11.46
N GLU A 308 -6.98 17.25 -10.70
CA GLU A 308 -8.32 16.71 -10.44
C GLU A 308 -9.21 17.64 -9.61
N ALA A 309 -8.64 18.38 -8.64
CA ALA A 309 -9.38 19.38 -7.87
C ALA A 309 -9.92 20.50 -8.78
N VAL A 310 -9.13 20.91 -9.79
CA VAL A 310 -9.56 21.90 -10.78
C VAL A 310 -10.68 21.34 -11.66
N GLU A 311 -10.58 20.09 -12.12
CA GLU A 311 -11.65 19.46 -12.93
C GLU A 311 -12.95 19.22 -12.12
N GLY A 312 -12.84 18.84 -10.85
CA GLY A 312 -13.99 18.67 -9.95
C GLY A 312 -14.75 19.98 -9.70
N THR A 313 -14.04 21.11 -9.56
CA THR A 313 -14.70 22.43 -9.44
C THR A 313 -15.34 22.91 -10.74
N ALA A 314 -14.78 22.56 -11.91
CA ALA A 314 -15.35 22.88 -13.21
C ALA A 314 -16.66 22.10 -13.48
N SER A 315 -16.75 20.84 -13.05
CA SER A 315 -17.99 20.05 -13.17
C SER A 315 -19.11 20.53 -12.24
N ALA A 316 -18.79 21.14 -11.09
CA ALA A 316 -19.78 21.67 -10.16
C ALA A 316 -20.34 23.04 -10.57
N ALA A 317 -19.62 23.79 -11.41
CA ALA A 317 -20.06 25.09 -11.93
C ALA A 317 -20.99 25.00 -13.16
N GLY A 318 -21.30 23.78 -13.64
CA GLY A 318 -22.15 23.53 -14.81
C GLY A 318 -23.64 23.38 -14.52
N CYS A 319 -24.07 23.47 -13.25
CA CYS A 319 -25.48 23.50 -12.88
C CYS A 319 -25.89 24.93 -12.52
N ASP A 320 -26.45 25.65 -13.48
CA ASP A 320 -27.28 26.84 -13.22
C ASP A 320 -28.59 26.69 -14.04
N PRO A 321 -29.69 27.34 -13.59
CA PRO A 321 -31.04 26.77 -13.44
C PRO A 321 -31.86 26.53 -14.71
#